data_AF-A0A440UAL3-F1
#
_entry.id   AF-A0A440UAL3-F1
#
_cell.length_a   1.000
_cell.length_b   1.000
_cell.length_c   1.000
_cell.angle_alpha   90.00
_cell.angle_beta   90.00
_cell.angle_gamma   90.00
#
_symmetry.space_group_name_H-M   'P 1'
#
loop_
_entity.id
_entity.type
_entity.pdbx_description
1 polymer ?
#
loop_
_entity_poly.entity_id
_entity_poly.type
_entity_poly.pdbx_seq_one_letter_code
_entity_poly.pdbx_strand_id
1 'polypeptide(L)'
;MMLEKLRACWGFSPTVDRNVTRVEGFLKGKSFADLAQEHSLSKTRVRQIIEKADRLVGGGILTKAEPSSPRSDFMVAYPYVWNLAEMHRLGSVTPHHFFAELERAGSLERLVDKMKRLPWCAPTTRELARLVWLRERGKSPWPAMKRSSVAIVEPSYPADHPERGLRCQFALEPALQELAQRAAESGWTEDEIAYALFELAGARLTECQRQF
;
A
#
# COMPACT_ATOMS: atom_id res chain seq x y z
N MET A 1 1.66 18.30 -3.89
CA MET A 1 0.71 17.18 -4.03
C MET A 1 1.26 15.80 -3.64
N MET A 2 2.33 15.25 -4.26
CA MET A 2 2.84 13.90 -3.92
C MET A 2 3.53 13.82 -2.54
N LEU A 3 4.40 14.78 -2.21
CA LEU A 3 5.10 14.83 -0.92
C LEU A 3 4.14 15.11 0.26
N GLU A 4 3.08 15.88 0.04
CA GLU A 4 2.02 16.12 1.04
C GLU A 4 1.22 14.84 1.33
N LYS A 5 0.87 14.08 0.27
CA LYS A 5 0.29 12.74 0.45
C LYS A 5 1.20 11.82 1.24
N LEU A 6 2.52 11.86 0.99
CA LEU A 6 3.48 11.06 1.76
C LEU A 6 3.55 11.46 3.23
N ARG A 7 3.53 12.76 3.54
CA ARG A 7 3.44 13.26 4.92
C ARG A 7 2.19 12.73 5.61
N ALA A 8 1.04 12.83 4.95
CA ALA A 8 -0.24 12.33 5.48
C ALA A 8 -0.20 10.80 5.69
N CYS A 9 0.34 10.03 4.74
CA CYS A 9 0.40 8.58 4.80
C CYS A 9 1.40 8.01 5.82
N TRP A 10 2.47 8.75 6.16
CA TRP A 10 3.45 8.31 7.16
C TRP A 10 3.12 8.75 8.61
N GLY A 11 2.12 9.61 8.81
CA GLY A 11 1.62 10.02 10.13
C GLY A 11 2.64 10.78 10.98
N PHE A 12 2.44 10.85 12.31
CA PHE A 12 3.31 11.56 13.26
C PHE A 12 4.60 10.81 13.65
N SER A 13 5.17 9.99 12.74
CA SER A 13 6.47 9.37 13.02
C SER A 13 7.55 10.45 13.14
N PRO A 14 8.44 10.41 14.16
CA PRO A 14 9.53 11.38 14.31
C PRO A 14 10.53 11.34 13.14
N THR A 15 10.36 10.41 12.21
CA THR A 15 11.19 10.26 11.01
C THR A 15 10.50 10.71 9.72
N VAL A 16 9.24 11.19 9.77
CA VAL A 16 8.47 11.54 8.57
C VAL A 16 9.14 12.61 7.74
N ASP A 17 9.51 13.76 8.32
CA ASP A 17 10.16 14.82 7.54
C ASP A 17 11.48 14.35 6.96
N ARG A 18 12.28 13.59 7.72
CA ARG A 18 13.54 13.01 7.22
C ARG A 18 13.31 12.04 6.05
N ASN A 19 12.23 11.27 6.06
CA ASN A 19 11.89 10.35 4.97
C ASN A 19 11.34 11.10 3.76
N VAL A 20 10.55 12.15 3.97
CA VAL A 20 10.02 13.01 2.91
C VAL A 20 11.15 13.76 2.20
N THR A 21 12.13 14.31 2.94
CA THR A 21 13.31 14.94 2.36
C THR A 21 14.12 13.98 1.48
N ARG A 22 14.25 12.71 1.89
CA ARG A 22 14.93 11.68 1.07
C ARG A 22 14.19 11.39 -0.23
N VAL A 23 12.85 11.28 -0.15
CA VAL A 23 12.01 11.06 -1.34
C VAL A 23 12.04 12.28 -2.26
N GLU A 24 12.01 13.49 -1.70
CA GLU A 24 12.15 14.72 -2.47
C GLU A 24 13.52 14.79 -3.17
N GLY A 25 14.61 14.46 -2.47
CA GLY A 25 15.95 14.38 -3.06
C GLY A 25 16.02 13.36 -4.20
N PHE A 26 15.39 12.20 -4.04
CA PHE A 26 15.28 11.20 -5.09
C PHE A 26 14.50 11.70 -6.31
N LEU A 27 13.34 12.34 -6.09
CA LEU A 27 12.53 12.94 -7.16
C LEU A 27 13.27 14.08 -7.90
N LYS A 28 14.21 14.75 -7.24
CA LYS A 28 15.11 15.75 -7.84
C LYS A 28 16.31 15.13 -8.57
N GLY A 29 16.38 13.80 -8.68
CA GLY A 29 17.39 13.08 -9.46
C GLY A 29 18.60 12.58 -8.68
N LYS A 30 18.63 12.68 -7.35
CA LYS A 30 19.72 12.12 -6.55
C LYS A 30 19.71 10.59 -6.59
N SER A 31 20.88 9.97 -6.74
CA SER A 31 20.97 8.51 -6.74
C SER A 31 20.79 7.93 -5.34
N PHE A 32 20.54 6.63 -5.25
CA PHE A 32 20.54 5.92 -3.95
C PHE A 32 21.88 6.05 -3.21
N ALA A 33 22.99 6.22 -3.93
CA ALA A 33 24.32 6.38 -3.34
C ALA A 33 24.49 7.76 -2.70
N ASP A 34 24.05 8.80 -3.41
CA ASP A 34 24.16 10.19 -2.93
C ASP A 34 23.30 10.39 -1.67
N LEU A 35 22.06 9.88 -1.70
CA LEU A 35 21.16 9.94 -0.55
C LEU A 35 21.64 9.09 0.64
N ALA A 36 22.34 7.99 0.38
CA ALA A 36 22.94 7.16 1.43
C ALA A 36 24.08 7.91 2.13
N GLN A 37 24.95 8.56 1.35
CA GLN A 37 26.05 9.36 1.87
C GLN A 37 25.55 10.60 2.63
N GLU A 38 24.62 11.36 2.05
CA GLU A 38 24.07 12.60 2.62
C GLU A 38 23.35 12.38 3.95
N HIS A 39 22.70 11.23 4.12
CA HIS A 39 21.91 10.94 5.31
C HIS A 39 22.52 9.87 6.22
N SER A 40 23.78 9.48 5.98
CA SER A 40 24.50 8.44 6.74
C SER A 40 23.68 7.14 6.89
N LEU A 41 23.07 6.68 5.81
CA LEU A 41 22.29 5.44 5.74
C LEU A 41 22.93 4.45 4.78
N SER A 42 22.61 3.16 4.92
CA SER A 42 22.97 2.19 3.88
C SER A 42 22.12 2.42 2.61
N LYS A 43 22.69 2.13 1.43
CA LYS A 43 21.96 2.18 0.14
C LYS A 43 20.67 1.35 0.18
N THR A 44 20.72 0.19 0.84
CA THR A 44 19.56 -0.68 1.07
C THR A 44 18.48 0.01 1.89
N ARG A 45 18.85 0.74 2.94
CA ARG A 45 17.88 1.45 3.78
C ARG A 45 17.22 2.61 3.03
N VAL A 46 17.98 3.36 2.25
CA VAL A 46 17.43 4.42 1.38
C VAL A 46 16.45 3.84 0.36
N ARG A 47 16.81 2.72 -0.28
CA ARG A 47 15.92 1.99 -1.18
C ARG A 47 14.61 1.61 -0.49
N GLN A 48 14.65 0.95 0.67
CA GLN A 48 13.45 0.57 1.41
C GLN A 48 12.53 1.75 1.74
N ILE A 49 13.10 2.92 2.06
CA ILE A 49 12.32 4.14 2.34
C ILE A 49 11.61 4.62 1.08
N ILE A 50 12.30 4.67 -0.06
CA ILE A 50 11.73 5.09 -1.35
C ILE A 50 10.68 4.08 -1.83
N GLU A 51 10.93 2.77 -1.70
CA GLU A 51 9.97 1.72 -2.03
C GLU A 51 8.72 1.75 -1.13
N LYS A 52 8.88 2.12 0.15
CA LYS A 52 7.76 2.34 1.05
C LYS A 52 6.96 3.58 0.63
N ALA A 53 7.65 4.66 0.28
CA ALA A 53 7.02 5.88 -0.20
C ALA A 53 6.20 5.61 -1.46
N ASP A 54 6.79 4.91 -2.43
CA ASP A 54 6.17 4.57 -3.69
C ASP A 54 4.89 3.76 -3.49
N ARG A 55 4.92 2.76 -2.59
CA ARG A 55 3.70 2.02 -2.22
C ARG A 55 2.62 2.90 -1.60
N LEU A 56 2.99 3.84 -0.74
CA LEU A 56 2.03 4.70 -0.04
C LEU A 56 1.31 5.69 -0.99
N VAL A 57 1.98 6.14 -2.06
CA VAL A 57 1.34 7.01 -3.05
C VAL A 57 0.68 6.25 -4.21
N GLY A 58 0.73 4.92 -4.18
CA GLY A 58 0.12 4.06 -5.21
C GLY A 58 0.98 3.85 -6.46
N GLY A 59 2.30 4.00 -6.36
CA GLY A 59 3.25 3.89 -7.47
C GLY A 59 3.60 5.22 -8.13
N GLY A 60 4.64 5.22 -8.97
CA GLY A 60 5.03 6.38 -9.78
C GLY A 60 6.12 7.28 -9.18
N ILE A 61 6.75 6.90 -8.06
CA ILE A 61 7.99 7.54 -7.57
C ILE A 61 9.20 6.94 -8.27
N LEU A 62 9.21 5.61 -8.41
CA LEU A 62 10.17 4.92 -9.27
C LEU A 62 9.54 4.82 -10.67
N THR A 63 9.44 5.94 -11.38
CA THR A 63 9.04 5.90 -12.80
C THR A 63 10.17 5.33 -13.63
N LYS A 64 9.88 4.27 -14.40
CA LYS A 64 10.75 3.68 -15.42
C LYS A 64 12.19 3.48 -14.98
N ALA A 65 12.40 2.61 -13.99
CA ALA A 65 13.57 1.75 -14.12
C ALA A 65 13.21 0.75 -15.22
N GLU A 66 13.56 1.07 -16.48
CA GLU A 66 13.76 -0.01 -17.44
C GLU A 66 14.71 -1.03 -16.77
N PRO A 67 14.40 -2.33 -16.88
CA PRO A 67 15.12 -3.36 -16.15
C PRO A 67 16.62 -3.28 -16.50
N SER A 68 17.44 -2.97 -15.52
CA SER A 68 18.90 -2.94 -15.63
C SER A 68 19.54 -4.34 -15.65
N SER A 69 18.74 -5.39 -15.91
CA SER A 69 19.15 -6.80 -15.85
C SER A 69 18.41 -7.59 -16.94
N PRO A 70 18.98 -8.70 -17.45
CA PRO A 70 18.55 -9.30 -18.71
C PRO A 70 17.08 -9.68 -18.65
N ARG A 71 16.36 -9.40 -19.74
CA ARG A 71 14.94 -9.77 -19.90
C ARG A 71 14.85 -11.29 -19.76
N SER A 72 14.35 -11.79 -18.63
CA SER A 72 14.05 -13.21 -18.51
C SER A 72 12.94 -13.59 -19.48
N ASP A 73 12.86 -14.85 -19.88
CA ASP A 73 11.81 -15.34 -20.80
C ASP A 73 10.41 -15.00 -20.27
N PHE A 74 10.23 -14.97 -18.95
CA PHE A 74 8.98 -14.54 -18.32
C PHE A 74 8.68 -13.05 -18.52
N MET A 75 9.67 -12.17 -18.47
CA MET A 75 9.46 -10.74 -18.74
C MET A 75 9.05 -10.50 -20.19
N VAL A 76 9.54 -11.33 -21.13
CA VAL A 76 9.12 -11.31 -22.53
C VAL A 76 7.71 -11.87 -22.69
N ALA A 77 7.37 -12.96 -21.99
CA ALA A 77 6.05 -13.58 -22.03
C ALA A 77 4.95 -12.70 -21.41
N TYR A 78 5.28 -11.87 -20.41
CA TYR A 78 4.33 -11.05 -19.68
C TYR A 78 4.66 -9.53 -19.73
N PRO A 79 4.70 -8.91 -20.93
CA PRO A 79 5.17 -7.53 -21.11
C PRO A 79 4.22 -6.49 -20.46
N TYR A 80 2.98 -6.90 -20.18
CA TYR A 80 1.93 -6.04 -19.63
C TYR A 80 1.91 -5.96 -18.10
N VAL A 81 2.76 -6.71 -17.39
CA VAL A 81 2.76 -6.80 -15.92
C VAL A 81 3.01 -5.46 -15.24
N TRP A 82 3.90 -4.63 -15.80
CA TRP A 82 4.14 -3.29 -15.28
C TRP A 82 2.90 -2.39 -15.38
N ASN A 83 2.19 -2.45 -16.51
CA ASN A 83 0.95 -1.70 -16.69
C ASN A 83 -0.13 -2.17 -15.71
N LEU A 84 -0.26 -3.49 -15.48
CA LEU A 84 -1.19 -4.01 -14.46
C LEU A 84 -0.85 -3.49 -13.06
N ALA A 85 0.43 -3.48 -12.68
CA ALA A 85 0.84 -2.95 -11.39
C ALA A 85 0.57 -1.45 -11.25
N GLU A 86 0.76 -0.66 -12.31
CA GLU A 86 0.47 0.76 -12.34
C GLU A 86 -1.04 1.04 -12.25
N MET A 87 -1.83 0.42 -13.13
CA MET A 87 -3.29 0.56 -13.19
C MET A 87 -3.95 0.22 -11.86
N HIS A 88 -3.46 -0.83 -11.18
CA HIS A 88 -3.96 -1.27 -9.89
C HIS A 88 -3.20 -0.68 -8.69
N ARG A 89 -2.32 0.30 -8.93
CA ARG A 89 -1.57 1.03 -7.90
C ARG A 89 -0.81 0.12 -6.93
N LEU A 90 -0.25 -0.97 -7.43
CA LEU A 90 0.41 -2.00 -6.62
C LEU A 90 1.83 -1.62 -6.18
N GLY A 91 2.34 -0.46 -6.62
CA GLY A 91 3.70 -0.01 -6.37
C GLY A 91 4.69 -0.54 -7.41
N SER A 92 5.66 0.29 -7.77
CA SER A 92 6.68 0.07 -8.81
C SER A 92 7.60 -1.13 -8.56
N VAL A 93 7.79 -1.53 -7.30
CA VAL A 93 8.63 -2.66 -6.91
C VAL A 93 7.90 -3.99 -7.10
N THR A 94 6.57 -3.96 -7.12
CA THR A 94 5.74 -5.17 -7.15
C THR A 94 5.97 -6.01 -8.40
N PRO A 95 6.11 -5.45 -9.63
CA PRO A 95 6.54 -6.21 -10.80
C PRO A 95 7.85 -6.96 -10.59
N HIS A 96 8.88 -6.33 -10.02
CA HIS A 96 10.17 -6.97 -9.79
C HIS A 96 10.05 -8.16 -8.83
N HIS A 97 9.31 -8.00 -7.73
CA HIS A 97 9.03 -9.12 -6.82
C HIS A 97 8.21 -10.23 -7.49
N PHE A 98 7.25 -9.86 -8.33
CA PHE A 98 6.45 -10.82 -9.08
C PHE A 98 7.34 -11.66 -10.01
N PHE A 99 8.21 -11.04 -10.81
CA PHE A 99 9.11 -11.78 -11.70
C PHE A 99 10.12 -12.63 -10.95
N ALA A 100 10.70 -12.14 -9.86
CA ALA A 100 11.59 -12.93 -9.02
C ALA A 100 10.88 -14.17 -8.42
N GLU A 101 9.63 -14.03 -8.01
CA GLU A 101 8.83 -15.16 -7.50
C GLU A 101 8.40 -16.11 -8.62
N LEU A 102 8.08 -15.59 -9.80
CA LEU A 102 7.73 -16.37 -10.98
C LEU A 102 8.91 -17.21 -11.49
N GLU A 103 10.10 -16.61 -11.56
CA GLU A 103 11.35 -17.30 -11.90
C GLU A 103 11.66 -18.43 -10.91
N ARG A 104 11.51 -18.18 -9.61
CA ARG A 104 11.66 -19.22 -8.57
C ARG A 104 10.63 -20.34 -8.68
N ALA A 105 9.40 -19.99 -9.05
CA ALA A 105 8.33 -20.97 -9.20
C ALA A 105 8.47 -21.79 -10.50
N GLY A 106 9.06 -21.21 -11.55
CA GLY A 106 9.25 -21.82 -12.85
C GLY A 106 7.99 -21.89 -13.73
N SER A 107 6.82 -21.51 -13.21
CA SER A 107 5.61 -21.29 -14.00
C SER A 107 4.58 -20.48 -13.21
N LEU A 108 3.60 -19.91 -13.93
CA LEU A 108 2.51 -19.16 -13.32
C LEU A 108 1.62 -20.07 -12.45
N GLU A 109 1.40 -21.32 -12.84
CA GLU A 109 0.68 -22.34 -12.07
C GLU A 109 1.35 -22.62 -10.73
N ARG A 110 2.67 -22.87 -10.75
CA ARG A 110 3.44 -23.15 -9.53
C ARG A 110 3.48 -21.93 -8.61
N LEU A 111 3.53 -20.72 -9.17
CA LEU A 111 3.45 -19.48 -8.41
C LEU A 111 2.10 -19.33 -7.71
N VAL A 112 1.01 -19.54 -8.45
CA VAL A 112 -0.36 -19.44 -7.92
C VAL A 112 -0.62 -20.50 -6.84
N ASP A 113 -0.17 -21.74 -7.05
CA ASP A 113 -0.29 -22.79 -6.04
C ASP A 113 0.53 -22.49 -4.77
N LYS A 114 1.76 -21.96 -4.93
CA LYS A 114 2.56 -21.47 -3.81
C LYS A 114 1.82 -20.39 -3.03
N MET A 115 1.24 -19.41 -3.73
CA MET A 115 0.51 -18.31 -3.08
C MET A 115 -0.76 -18.79 -2.39
N LYS A 116 -1.52 -19.75 -2.94
CA LYS A 116 -2.68 -20.34 -2.24
C LYS A 116 -2.31 -20.90 -0.86
N ARG A 117 -1.14 -21.52 -0.74
CA ARG A 117 -0.64 -22.09 0.53
C ARG A 117 -0.16 -21.02 1.53
N LEU A 118 0.20 -19.83 1.06
CA LEU A 118 0.79 -18.75 1.88
C LEU A 118 0.07 -17.40 1.62
N PRO A 119 -1.19 -17.24 2.06
CA PRO A 119 -2.00 -16.06 1.71
C PRO A 119 -1.55 -14.74 2.31
N TRP A 120 -0.78 -14.78 3.39
CA TRP A 120 -0.36 -13.59 4.15
C TRP A 120 0.94 -12.94 3.65
N CYS A 121 1.70 -13.63 2.80
CA CYS A 121 2.98 -13.14 2.31
C CYS A 121 2.81 -12.26 1.06
N ALA A 122 3.45 -11.09 1.06
CA ALA A 122 3.57 -10.20 -0.10
C ALA A 122 2.22 -9.86 -0.79
N PRO A 123 1.30 -9.13 -0.13
CA PRO A 123 -0.07 -8.92 -0.60
C PRO A 123 -0.16 -8.25 -1.98
N THR A 124 0.73 -7.30 -2.29
CA THR A 124 0.75 -6.66 -3.61
C THR A 124 1.24 -7.61 -4.71
N THR A 125 2.23 -8.45 -4.43
CA THR A 125 2.73 -9.47 -5.37
C THR A 125 1.66 -10.53 -5.63
N ARG A 126 0.93 -10.93 -4.58
CA ARG A 126 -0.23 -11.83 -4.69
C ARG A 126 -1.33 -11.24 -5.55
N GLU A 127 -1.66 -9.97 -5.35
CA GLU A 127 -2.68 -9.29 -6.16
C GLU A 127 -2.23 -9.16 -7.62
N LEU A 128 -0.94 -8.87 -7.87
CA LEU A 128 -0.40 -8.84 -9.23
C LEU A 128 -0.47 -10.22 -9.90
N ALA A 129 -0.12 -11.30 -9.19
CA ALA A 129 -0.26 -12.66 -9.69
C ALA A 129 -1.71 -13.04 -9.99
N ARG A 130 -2.66 -12.58 -9.16
CA ARG A 130 -4.10 -12.75 -9.39
C ARG A 130 -4.55 -12.06 -10.68
N LEU A 131 -4.08 -10.85 -10.94
CA LEU A 131 -4.41 -10.07 -12.14
C LEU A 131 -3.83 -10.70 -13.40
N VAL A 132 -2.57 -11.15 -13.35
CA VAL A 132 -1.94 -11.90 -14.45
C VAL A 132 -2.73 -13.18 -14.73
N TRP A 133 -3.06 -13.96 -13.68
CA TRP A 133 -3.85 -15.17 -13.85
C TRP A 133 -5.24 -14.90 -14.43
N LEU A 134 -5.93 -13.87 -13.95
CA LEU A 134 -7.26 -13.48 -14.45
C LEU A 134 -7.20 -13.16 -15.94
N ARG A 135 -6.15 -12.45 -16.39
CA ARG A 135 -5.95 -12.13 -17.81
C ARG A 135 -5.65 -13.37 -18.65
N GLU A 136 -4.81 -14.27 -18.16
CA GLU A 136 -4.38 -15.48 -18.90
C GLU A 136 -5.43 -16.59 -18.93
N ARG A 137 -6.29 -16.68 -17.91
CA ARG A 137 -7.24 -17.80 -17.73
C ARG A 137 -8.71 -17.38 -17.72
N GLY A 138 -9.01 -16.09 -17.78
CA GLY A 138 -10.37 -15.54 -17.75
C GLY A 138 -11.11 -15.70 -16.42
N LYS A 139 -10.51 -16.35 -15.43
CA LYS A 139 -11.08 -16.58 -14.09
C LYS A 139 -10.06 -16.27 -13.01
N SER A 140 -10.51 -15.77 -11.86
CA SER A 140 -9.61 -15.46 -10.75
C SER A 140 -9.32 -16.70 -9.90
N PRO A 141 -8.07 -16.92 -9.46
CA PRO A 141 -7.72 -18.09 -8.64
C PRO A 141 -8.13 -17.92 -7.16
N TRP A 142 -8.44 -16.69 -6.74
CA TRP A 142 -8.95 -16.31 -5.42
C TRP A 142 -9.61 -14.92 -5.52
N PRO A 143 -10.40 -14.48 -4.51
CA PRO A 143 -11.02 -13.16 -4.50
C PRO A 143 -10.01 -12.02 -4.64
N ALA A 144 -10.43 -10.92 -5.27
CA ALA A 144 -9.58 -9.74 -5.40
C ALA A 144 -9.15 -9.19 -4.03
N MET A 145 -7.93 -8.67 -3.94
CA MET A 145 -7.51 -7.91 -2.78
C MET A 145 -8.41 -6.68 -2.64
N LYS A 146 -9.40 -6.72 -1.73
CA LYS A 146 -10.24 -5.57 -1.38
C LYS A 146 -9.37 -4.53 -0.67
N ARG A 147 -8.79 -3.60 -1.43
CA ARG A 147 -8.29 -2.34 -0.86
C ARG A 147 -9.50 -1.51 -0.48
N SER A 148 -9.48 -0.96 0.74
CA SER A 148 -10.44 0.09 1.11
C SER A 148 -10.40 1.16 0.04
N SER A 149 -11.50 1.31 -0.69
CA SER A 149 -11.63 2.29 -1.78
C SER A 149 -11.88 3.69 -1.25
N VAL A 150 -12.22 3.81 0.04
CA VAL A 150 -12.52 5.07 0.70
C VAL A 150 -11.25 5.81 1.10
N ALA A 151 -11.02 6.95 0.47
CA ALA A 151 -10.05 7.93 0.93
C ALA A 151 -10.65 8.71 2.12
N ILE A 152 -10.00 8.65 3.28
CA ILE A 152 -10.30 9.51 4.43
C ILE A 152 -9.58 10.84 4.20
N VAL A 153 -10.34 11.91 4.03
CA VAL A 153 -9.80 13.27 3.79
C VAL A 153 -9.68 14.01 5.11
N GLU A 154 -8.66 14.85 5.26
CA GLU A 154 -8.53 15.72 6.42
C GLU A 154 -9.75 16.66 6.54
N PRO A 155 -10.31 16.86 7.76
CA PRO A 155 -11.39 17.82 7.97
C PRO A 155 -10.94 19.22 7.56
N SER A 156 -11.73 19.89 6.72
CA SER A 156 -11.39 21.20 6.15
C SER A 156 -11.37 22.35 7.17
N TYR A 157 -11.85 22.13 8.39
CA TYR A 157 -11.98 23.15 9.43
C TYR A 157 -10.84 23.11 10.46
N PRO A 158 -10.42 24.30 10.96
CA PRO A 158 -9.38 24.42 11.98
C PRO A 158 -9.84 23.83 13.32
N ALA A 159 -8.87 23.40 14.13
CA ALA A 159 -9.05 22.57 15.34
C ALA A 159 -10.12 23.08 16.32
N ASP A 160 -10.26 24.40 16.41
CA ASP A 160 -11.13 25.16 17.31
C ASP A 160 -12.54 25.42 16.74
N HIS A 161 -12.81 25.06 15.49
CA HIS A 161 -14.11 25.27 14.87
C HIS A 161 -15.19 24.40 15.55
N PRO A 162 -16.35 24.97 15.93
CA PRO A 162 -17.39 24.25 16.70
C PRO A 162 -17.92 22.99 15.98
N GLU A 163 -17.96 23.02 14.65
CA GLU A 163 -18.44 21.88 13.84
C GLU A 163 -17.34 20.88 13.44
N ARG A 164 -16.09 21.07 13.88
CA ARG A 164 -14.99 20.20 13.42
C ARG A 164 -15.21 18.75 13.77
N GLY A 165 -15.75 18.47 14.97
CA GLY A 165 -16.07 17.11 15.40
C GLY A 165 -17.01 16.40 14.43
N LEU A 166 -18.06 17.09 13.98
CA LEU A 166 -19.02 16.57 13.00
C LEU A 166 -18.35 16.32 11.63
N ARG A 167 -17.44 17.20 11.19
CA ARG A 167 -16.69 17.00 9.94
C ARG A 167 -15.71 15.83 10.00
N CYS A 168 -15.09 15.57 11.15
CA CYS A 168 -14.30 14.37 11.37
C CYS A 168 -15.15 13.10 11.22
N GLN A 169 -16.37 13.10 11.75
CA GLN A 169 -17.30 11.97 11.64
C GLN A 169 -17.66 11.70 10.17
N PHE A 170 -18.07 12.72 9.42
CA PHE A 170 -18.38 12.57 7.99
C PHE A 170 -17.18 12.11 7.15
N ALA A 171 -15.96 12.52 7.51
CA ALA A 171 -14.75 12.07 6.81
C ALA A 171 -14.43 10.58 7.05
N LEU A 172 -14.80 10.05 8.22
CA LEU A 172 -14.55 8.66 8.62
C LEU A 172 -15.69 7.71 8.26
N GLU A 173 -16.91 8.22 8.17
CA GLU A 173 -18.13 7.45 7.99
C GLU A 173 -18.07 6.47 6.79
N PRO A 174 -17.62 6.85 5.59
CA PRO A 174 -17.62 5.91 4.47
C PRO A 174 -16.62 4.76 4.69
N ALA A 175 -15.52 5.01 5.41
CA ALA A 175 -14.53 3.98 5.72
C ALA A 175 -15.05 3.03 6.81
N LEU A 176 -15.81 3.56 7.78
CA LEU A 176 -16.51 2.76 8.79
C LEU A 176 -17.58 1.87 8.14
N GLN A 177 -18.37 2.41 7.20
CA GLN A 177 -19.38 1.66 6.47
C GLN A 177 -18.77 0.53 5.63
N GLU A 178 -17.65 0.81 4.94
CA GLU A 178 -16.93 -0.24 4.19
C GLU A 178 -16.40 -1.34 5.13
N LEU A 179 -15.90 -0.97 6.32
CA LEU A 179 -15.45 -1.93 7.32
C LEU A 179 -16.61 -2.78 7.85
N ALA A 180 -17.74 -2.16 8.19
CA ALA A 180 -18.94 -2.84 8.67
C ALA A 180 -19.47 -3.82 7.61
N GLN A 181 -19.57 -3.37 6.35
CA GLN A 181 -20.01 -4.23 5.24
C GLN A 181 -19.12 -5.47 5.09
N ARG A 182 -17.80 -5.31 5.22
CA ARG A 182 -16.85 -6.43 5.13
C ARG A 182 -16.98 -7.41 6.29
N ALA A 183 -17.26 -6.92 7.49
CA ALA A 183 -17.50 -7.78 8.65
C ALA A 183 -18.82 -8.56 8.47
N ALA A 184 -19.87 -7.91 7.98
CA ALA A 184 -21.15 -8.53 7.67
C ALA A 184 -21.00 -9.62 6.59
N GLU A 185 -20.26 -9.36 5.51
CA GLU A 185 -19.91 -10.36 4.48
C GLU A 185 -19.13 -11.56 5.05
N SER A 186 -18.45 -11.37 6.18
CA SER A 186 -17.72 -12.42 6.89
C SER A 186 -18.59 -13.15 7.93
N GLY A 187 -19.88 -12.85 7.99
CA GLY A 187 -20.87 -13.53 8.84
C GLY A 187 -21.13 -12.87 10.20
N TRP A 188 -20.61 -11.67 10.45
CA TRP A 188 -20.89 -10.96 11.70
C TRP A 188 -22.28 -10.33 11.64
N THR A 189 -22.96 -10.31 12.78
CA THR A 189 -24.22 -9.56 12.93
C THR A 189 -23.96 -8.06 13.07
N GLU A 190 -24.94 -7.23 12.73
CA GLU A 190 -24.82 -5.77 12.87
C GLU A 190 -24.51 -5.35 14.31
N ASP A 191 -25.12 -6.02 15.29
CA ASP A 191 -24.91 -5.76 16.71
C ASP A 191 -23.47 -6.07 17.15
N GLU A 192 -22.90 -7.20 16.71
CA GLU A 192 -21.51 -7.57 16.99
C GLU A 192 -20.52 -6.56 16.39
N ILE A 193 -20.80 -6.11 15.17
CA ILE A 193 -19.97 -5.10 14.49
C ILE A 193 -20.04 -3.78 15.24
N ALA A 194 -21.24 -3.30 15.57
CA ALA A 194 -21.45 -2.04 16.27
C ALA A 194 -20.77 -2.04 17.65
N TYR A 195 -20.98 -3.12 18.42
CA TYR A 195 -20.40 -3.26 19.74
C TYR A 195 -18.87 -3.32 19.70
N ALA A 196 -18.28 -4.10 18.78
CA ALA A 196 -16.83 -4.17 18.62
C ALA A 196 -16.21 -2.83 18.22
N LEU A 197 -16.83 -2.09 17.29
CA LEU A 197 -16.35 -0.76 16.88
C LEU A 197 -16.42 0.24 18.04
N PHE A 198 -17.49 0.20 18.83
CA PHE A 198 -17.66 1.04 20.00
C PHE A 198 -16.58 0.79 21.07
N GLU A 199 -16.35 -0.47 21.44
CA GLU A 199 -15.34 -0.86 22.44
C GLU A 199 -13.92 -0.45 21.99
N LEU A 200 -13.59 -0.65 20.71
CA LEU A 200 -12.29 -0.24 20.16
C LEU A 200 -12.09 1.28 20.22
N ALA A 201 -13.14 2.06 19.91
CA ALA A 201 -13.09 3.51 20.01
C ALA A 201 -12.96 3.98 21.47
N GLY A 202 -13.74 3.38 22.38
CA GLY A 202 -13.70 3.68 23.81
C GLY A 202 -12.34 3.38 24.46
N ALA A 203 -11.72 2.24 24.10
CA ALA A 203 -10.39 1.88 24.56
C ALA A 203 -9.34 2.93 24.18
N ARG A 204 -9.38 3.44 22.93
CA ARG A 204 -8.47 4.49 22.47
C ARG A 204 -8.69 5.83 23.17
N LEU A 205 -9.94 6.21 23.42
CA LEU A 205 -10.25 7.42 24.19
C LEU A 205 -9.62 7.35 25.59
N THR A 206 -9.77 6.21 26.26
CA THR A 206 -9.24 5.98 27.60
C THR A 206 -7.71 5.99 27.63
N GLU A 207 -7.05 5.42 26.62
CA GLU A 207 -5.60 5.48 26.48
C GLU A 207 -5.08 6.90 26.26
N CYS A 208 -5.74 7.70 25.41
CA CYS A 208 -5.39 9.10 25.22
C CYS A 208 -5.53 9.90 26.51
N GLN A 209 -6.54 9.62 27.33
CA GLN A 209 -6.75 10.31 28.62
C GLN A 209 -5.72 9.94 29.69
N ARG A 210 -5.07 8.77 29.61
CA ARG A 210 -4.02 8.33 30.56
C ARG A 210 -2.63 8.87 30.22
N GLN A 211 -2.44 9.46 29.05
CA GLN A 211 -1.17 10.03 28.58
C GLN A 211 -1.06 11.55 28.80
N PHE A 212 -2.09 12.16 29.39
CA PHE A 212 -2.09 13.51 29.97
C PHE A 212 -2.19 13.42 31.49
#